data_AF-A0A0F8CK62-F1
#
_entry.id   AF-A0A0F8CK62-F1
#
_cell.length_a   1.000
_cell.length_b   1.000
_cell.length_c   1.000
_cell.angle_alpha   90.00
_cell.angle_beta   90.00
_cell.angle_gamma   90.00
#
_symmetry.space_group_name_H-M   'P 1'
#
loop_
_entity.id
_entity.type
_entity.pdbx_description
1 polymer ?
#
loop_
_entity_poly.entity_id
_entity_poly.type
_entity_poly.pdbx_seq_one_letter_code
_entity_poly.pdbx_strand_id
1 'polypeptide(L)'
;MSDDVDDTDMTDTTTDAAADSEAGASADADSDLPPHRAAPRSGRLDSEERQGTPYTESQVIMPTVKIVAPFAFTFGLFITFHGSGSPGGGFQGGAIMAAVVFMIAFAFGIESTRDWLANTVVVALAVGGALAFAGIGLVPVALGGAFLQYDLLPIPILDPVKYGMEGVEVVGIAPIVSGVLMGLFFLLARGFNSEGSGFGNGSLGEDGSIDETSSLEEDAADAGGDR
;
A
#
# COMPACT_ATOMS: atom_id res chain seq x y z
N MET A 1 -60.68 8.62 -14.67
CA MET A 1 -61.60 8.51 -15.82
C MET A 1 -60.81 9.00 -17.00
N SER A 2 -60.08 8.06 -17.60
CA SER A 2 -60.48 7.33 -18.81
C SER A 2 -60.34 8.21 -20.03
N ASP A 3 -59.39 7.75 -20.84
CA ASP A 3 -59.13 8.05 -22.23
C ASP A 3 -60.40 8.16 -23.07
N ASP A 4 -60.35 9.05 -24.06
CA ASP A 4 -61.01 8.89 -25.36
C ASP A 4 -60.30 9.86 -26.35
N VAL A 5 -59.67 9.34 -27.42
CA VAL A 5 -60.14 9.43 -28.84
C VAL A 5 -59.74 10.79 -29.48
N ASP A 6 -59.19 10.96 -30.68
CA ASP A 6 -59.21 10.25 -31.97
C ASP A 6 -58.09 10.83 -32.89
N ASP A 7 -58.02 10.27 -34.09
CA ASP A 7 -57.51 10.79 -35.38
C ASP A 7 -56.04 10.51 -35.74
N THR A 8 -55.73 9.46 -36.52
CA THR A 8 -56.00 9.16 -37.95
C THR A 8 -55.04 9.84 -38.94
N ASP A 9 -54.15 9.03 -39.54
CA ASP A 9 -53.76 9.00 -40.98
C ASP A 9 -52.81 7.77 -41.17
N MET A 10 -53.24 6.60 -41.66
CA MET A 10 -53.28 6.18 -43.09
C MET A 10 -51.94 6.44 -43.80
N THR A 11 -51.17 5.49 -44.34
CA THR A 11 -51.45 4.37 -45.26
C THR A 11 -50.11 3.61 -45.43
N ASP A 12 -50.05 2.28 -45.33
CA ASP A 12 -50.38 1.26 -46.34
C ASP A 12 -49.16 0.83 -47.19
N THR A 13 -48.63 -0.37 -46.89
CA THR A 13 -48.24 -1.46 -47.83
C THR A 13 -47.63 -2.60 -46.98
N THR A 14 -48.30 -3.70 -46.58
CA THR A 14 -48.80 -4.89 -47.34
C THR A 14 -47.78 -5.40 -48.37
N THR A 15 -47.35 -6.67 -48.49
CA THR A 15 -47.65 -8.04 -47.96
C THR A 15 -46.50 -8.93 -48.53
N ASP A 16 -46.05 -10.09 -48.05
CA ASP A 16 -46.66 -11.43 -47.84
C ASP A 16 -45.54 -12.32 -47.19
N ALA A 17 -45.76 -13.12 -46.14
CA ALA A 17 -46.25 -14.52 -46.14
C ALA A 17 -45.51 -15.45 -47.14
N ALA A 18 -45.03 -16.66 -46.84
CA ALA A 18 -45.50 -17.69 -45.92
C ALA A 18 -44.38 -18.71 -45.58
N ALA A 19 -44.61 -19.46 -44.51
CA ALA A 19 -43.89 -20.67 -44.15
C ALA A 19 -44.22 -21.84 -45.10
N ASP A 20 -43.32 -22.83 -45.20
CA ASP A 20 -43.69 -24.25 -45.07
C ASP A 20 -42.45 -25.15 -45.01
N SER A 21 -42.66 -26.27 -44.32
CA SER A 21 -41.69 -27.24 -43.84
C SER A 21 -41.66 -28.53 -44.67
N GLU A 22 -40.53 -29.23 -44.56
CA GLU A 22 -40.32 -30.69 -44.68
C GLU A 22 -40.03 -31.38 -46.04
N ALA A 23 -39.02 -32.26 -45.93
CA ALA A 23 -38.80 -33.55 -46.59
C ALA A 23 -38.02 -33.64 -47.93
N GLY A 24 -36.85 -34.28 -47.84
CA GLY A 24 -36.66 -35.56 -48.55
C GLY A 24 -35.69 -35.63 -49.75
N ALA A 25 -34.50 -36.15 -49.46
CA ALA A 25 -33.76 -37.19 -50.22
C ALA A 25 -33.03 -36.90 -51.56
N SER A 26 -31.71 -37.18 -51.47
CA SER A 26 -30.82 -37.87 -52.44
C SER A 26 -30.51 -37.24 -53.80
N ALA A 27 -29.24 -36.95 -54.05
CA ALA A 27 -28.37 -37.78 -54.90
C ALA A 27 -26.97 -37.17 -55.02
N ASP A 28 -25.96 -38.04 -54.93
CA ASP A 28 -24.54 -37.77 -55.01
C ASP A 28 -24.10 -37.12 -56.34
N ALA A 29 -23.18 -36.16 -56.24
CA ALA A 29 -22.25 -35.83 -57.32
C ALA A 29 -20.93 -35.29 -56.73
N ASP A 30 -19.99 -36.23 -56.64
CA ASP A 30 -18.55 -36.10 -56.54
C ASP A 30 -17.98 -34.74 -56.99
N SER A 31 -17.33 -34.02 -56.08
CA SER A 31 -16.36 -32.97 -56.44
C SER A 31 -15.12 -33.09 -55.55
N ASP A 32 -14.06 -33.60 -56.16
CA ASP A 32 -12.70 -33.68 -55.64
C ASP A 32 -12.25 -32.33 -55.04
N LEU A 33 -12.18 -32.27 -53.71
CA LEU A 33 -11.53 -31.17 -52.98
C LEU A 33 -10.39 -31.75 -52.12
N PRO A 34 -9.15 -31.24 -52.22
CA PRO A 34 -8.04 -31.74 -51.42
C PRO A 34 -8.28 -31.48 -49.92
N PRO A 35 -7.85 -32.38 -49.01
CA PRO A 35 -8.04 -32.16 -47.58
C PRO A 35 -7.15 -31.00 -47.12
N HIS A 36 -7.75 -29.84 -46.90
CA HIS A 36 -7.13 -28.78 -46.12
C HIS A 36 -6.85 -29.31 -44.72
N ARG A 37 -5.60 -29.69 -44.49
CA ARG A 37 -5.05 -30.02 -43.18
C ARG A 37 -5.28 -28.82 -42.26
N ALA A 38 -6.27 -28.94 -41.37
CA ALA A 38 -6.44 -28.01 -40.26
C ALA A 38 -5.17 -28.06 -39.41
N ALA A 39 -4.38 -26.98 -39.42
CA ALA A 39 -3.28 -26.82 -38.50
C ALA A 39 -3.84 -26.80 -37.07
N PRO A 40 -3.28 -27.56 -36.12
CA PRO A 40 -3.68 -27.44 -34.73
C PRO A 40 -3.26 -26.05 -34.25
N ARG A 41 -4.23 -25.16 -34.02
CA ARG A 41 -3.98 -23.97 -33.20
C ARG A 41 -3.72 -24.47 -31.80
N SER A 42 -2.44 -24.62 -31.45
CA SER A 42 -2.03 -24.82 -30.07
C SER A 42 -2.47 -23.59 -29.29
N GLY A 43 -3.60 -23.73 -28.59
CA GLY A 43 -4.03 -22.82 -27.55
C GLY A 43 -3.01 -22.86 -26.42
N ARG A 44 -1.97 -22.05 -26.56
CA ARG A 44 -1.13 -21.62 -25.45
C ARG A 44 -1.85 -20.45 -24.80
N LEU A 45 -2.70 -20.75 -23.81
CA LEU A 45 -3.15 -19.79 -22.82
C LEU A 45 -2.08 -19.71 -21.71
N ASP A 46 -0.80 -19.58 -22.09
CA ASP A 46 0.30 -19.37 -21.14
C ASP A 46 0.73 -17.91 -21.27
N SER A 47 -0.15 -17.03 -20.83
CA SER A 47 0.18 -15.65 -20.47
C SER A 47 -1.07 -15.01 -19.86
N GLU A 48 -1.47 -15.51 -18.69
CA GLU A 48 -1.88 -14.60 -17.63
C GLU A 48 -0.61 -13.81 -17.24
N GLU A 49 -0.12 -12.97 -18.16
CA GLU A 49 0.63 -11.81 -17.77
C GLU A 49 -0.27 -11.10 -16.76
N ARG A 50 0.17 -11.11 -15.51
CA ARG A 50 -0.37 -10.30 -14.43
C ARG A 50 -0.39 -8.87 -14.93
N GLN A 51 -1.45 -8.49 -15.63
CA GLN A 51 -1.71 -7.16 -16.14
C GLN A 51 -2.00 -6.30 -14.91
N GLY A 52 -0.92 -5.93 -14.22
CA GLY A 52 -0.91 -4.70 -13.47
C GLY A 52 -1.24 -3.63 -14.49
N THR A 53 -2.45 -3.08 -14.41
CA THR A 53 -2.88 -1.96 -15.24
C THR A 53 -1.73 -0.96 -15.32
N PRO A 54 -1.23 -0.60 -16.52
CA PRO A 54 -0.19 0.40 -16.64
C PRO A 54 -0.63 1.63 -15.86
N TYR A 55 0.17 2.04 -14.86
CA TYR A 55 -0.06 3.27 -14.11
C TYR A 55 -0.21 4.39 -15.13
N THR A 56 -1.45 4.77 -15.42
CA THR A 56 -1.74 5.80 -16.40
C THR A 56 -1.61 7.10 -15.64
N GLU A 57 -0.56 7.87 -15.95
CA GLU A 57 -0.30 9.16 -15.31
C GLU A 57 -1.53 10.07 -15.48
N SER A 58 -2.29 10.21 -14.40
CA SER A 58 -3.46 11.07 -14.41
C SER A 58 -3.01 12.53 -14.44
N GLN A 59 -3.36 13.21 -15.54
CA GLN A 59 -3.07 14.63 -15.77
C GLN A 59 -3.72 15.56 -14.73
N VAL A 60 -4.65 15.05 -13.93
CA VAL A 60 -5.33 15.81 -12.86
C VAL A 60 -4.82 15.40 -11.48
N ILE A 61 -4.77 14.09 -11.19
CA ILE A 61 -4.45 13.60 -9.84
C ILE A 61 -2.99 13.92 -9.50
N MET A 62 -2.06 13.65 -10.42
CA MET A 62 -0.64 13.80 -10.11
C MET A 62 -0.25 15.26 -9.82
N PRO A 63 -0.65 16.28 -10.62
CA PRO A 63 -0.40 17.67 -10.27
C PRO A 63 -1.10 18.11 -8.98
N THR A 64 -2.34 17.64 -8.75
CA THR A 64 -3.08 17.97 -7.54
C THR A 64 -2.36 17.48 -6.29
N VAL A 65 -1.87 16.23 -6.28
CA VAL A 65 -1.12 15.68 -5.15
C VAL A 65 0.19 16.43 -4.92
N LYS A 66 0.93 16.80 -5.97
CA LYS A 66 2.16 17.62 -5.83
C LYS A 66 1.90 18.95 -5.13
N ILE A 67 0.75 19.56 -5.36
CA ILE A 67 0.38 20.83 -4.73
C ILE A 67 -0.15 20.59 -3.32
N VAL A 68 -1.08 19.64 -3.13
CA VAL A 68 -1.80 19.45 -1.86
C VAL A 68 -0.95 18.78 -0.78
N ALA A 69 -0.12 17.80 -1.15
CA ALA A 69 0.70 17.02 -0.20
C ALA A 69 1.54 17.87 0.76
N PRO A 70 2.31 18.89 0.33
CA PRO A 70 3.10 19.72 1.25
C PRO A 70 2.23 20.50 2.24
N PHE A 71 1.06 21.00 1.82
CA PHE A 71 0.14 21.71 2.73
C PHE A 71 -0.51 20.75 3.72
N ALA A 72 -0.98 19.59 3.26
CA ALA A 72 -1.56 18.57 4.13
C ALA A 72 -0.54 18.04 5.15
N PHE A 73 0.71 17.83 4.72
CA PHE A 73 1.80 17.41 5.61
C PHE A 73 2.12 18.48 6.66
N THR A 74 2.23 19.74 6.23
CA THR A 74 2.45 20.88 7.15
C THR A 74 1.29 21.04 8.13
N PHE A 75 0.05 20.82 7.68
CA PHE A 75 -1.12 20.81 8.54
C PHE A 75 -1.07 19.66 9.57
N GLY A 76 -0.67 18.46 9.16
CA GLY A 76 -0.43 17.34 10.07
C GLY A 76 0.62 17.65 11.13
N LEU A 77 1.73 18.31 10.74
CA LEU A 77 2.74 18.80 11.69
C LEU A 77 2.18 19.86 12.63
N PHE A 78 1.40 20.82 12.12
CA PHE A 78 0.76 21.85 12.94
C PHE A 78 -0.14 21.24 14.03
N ILE A 79 -0.99 20.27 13.67
CA ILE A 79 -1.85 19.54 14.61
C ILE A 79 -1.03 18.75 15.63
N THR A 80 0.10 18.18 15.20
CA THR A 80 1.02 17.44 16.07
C THR A 80 1.66 18.36 17.12
N PHE A 81 2.10 19.56 16.73
CA PHE A 81 2.75 20.50 17.64
C PHE A 81 1.80 21.25 18.59
N HIS A 82 0.49 21.22 18.34
CA HIS A 82 -0.50 22.01 19.12
C HIS A 82 -1.52 21.14 19.87
N GLY A 83 -1.22 19.87 20.13
CA GLY A 83 -2.14 18.94 20.81
C GLY A 83 -2.44 19.28 22.26
N SER A 84 -1.51 19.91 22.98
CA SER A 84 -1.69 20.28 24.39
C SER A 84 -2.74 21.39 24.60
N GLY A 85 -2.91 22.27 23.62
CA GLY A 85 -3.73 23.49 23.71
C GLY A 85 -4.93 23.52 22.76
N SER A 86 -5.12 22.50 21.94
CA SER A 86 -6.21 22.43 20.96
C SER A 86 -6.69 20.99 20.76
N PRO A 87 -7.93 20.75 20.27
CA PRO A 87 -8.34 19.42 19.85
C PRO A 87 -7.40 18.92 18.75
N GLY A 88 -6.64 17.86 19.02
CA GLY A 88 -5.51 17.51 18.17
C GLY A 88 -4.52 16.54 18.80
N GLY A 89 -3.27 16.68 18.39
CA GLY A 89 -2.11 16.00 18.98
C GLY A 89 -1.46 14.97 18.07
N GLY A 90 -0.50 14.25 18.65
CA GLY A 90 0.39 13.35 17.91
C GLY A 90 -0.35 12.24 17.15
N PHE A 91 -1.46 11.72 17.69
CA PHE A 91 -2.23 10.68 17.00
C PHE A 91 -2.86 11.19 15.69
N GLN A 92 -3.59 12.29 15.75
CA GLN A 92 -4.31 12.83 14.58
C GLN A 92 -3.33 13.38 13.55
N GLY A 93 -2.29 14.10 14.00
CA GLY A 93 -1.26 14.61 13.12
C GLY A 93 -0.44 13.50 12.46
N GLY A 94 -0.09 12.45 13.22
CA GLY A 94 0.55 11.23 12.71
C GLY A 94 -0.28 10.52 11.64
N ALA A 95 -1.61 10.46 11.83
CA ALA A 95 -2.53 9.90 10.85
C ALA A 95 -2.61 10.73 9.56
N ILE A 96 -2.61 12.07 9.67
CA ILE A 96 -2.58 12.96 8.51
C ILE A 96 -1.26 12.77 7.72
N MET A 97 -0.12 12.69 8.42
CA MET A 97 1.17 12.44 7.78
C MET A 97 1.21 11.10 7.04
N ALA A 98 0.63 10.03 7.62
CA ALA A 98 0.46 8.76 6.91
C ALA A 98 -0.45 8.87 5.69
N ALA A 99 -1.58 9.59 5.82
CA ALA A 99 -2.51 9.81 4.71
C ALA A 99 -1.86 10.57 3.53
N VAL A 100 -0.92 11.49 3.80
CA VAL A 100 -0.12 12.13 2.74
C VAL A 100 0.72 11.11 2.00
N VAL A 101 1.35 10.16 2.70
CA VAL A 101 2.09 9.06 2.04
C VAL A 101 1.15 8.17 1.22
N PHE A 102 -0.06 7.88 1.70
CA PHE A 102 -1.05 7.12 0.93
C PHE A 102 -1.46 7.87 -0.34
N MET A 103 -1.65 9.19 -0.24
CA MET A 103 -1.97 10.04 -1.38
C MET A 103 -0.87 9.99 -2.45
N ILE A 104 0.40 10.02 -2.04
CA ILE A 104 1.56 9.87 -2.93
C ILE A 104 1.56 8.46 -3.56
N ALA A 105 1.35 7.41 -2.77
CA ALA A 105 1.30 6.04 -3.25
C ALA A 105 0.23 5.82 -4.33
N PHE A 106 -0.97 6.36 -4.12
CA PHE A 106 -2.04 6.28 -5.11
C PHE A 106 -1.77 7.11 -6.37
N ALA A 107 -1.11 8.26 -6.24
CA ALA A 107 -0.82 9.12 -7.39
C ALA A 107 0.38 8.67 -8.24
N PHE A 108 1.41 8.07 -7.63
CA PHE A 108 2.70 7.82 -8.28
C PHE A 108 3.10 6.35 -8.37
N GLY A 109 2.39 5.43 -7.70
CA GLY A 109 2.83 4.05 -7.58
C GLY A 109 3.02 3.64 -6.13
N ILE A 110 2.35 2.57 -5.71
CA ILE A 110 2.58 1.99 -4.39
C ILE A 110 4.01 1.46 -4.28
N GLU A 111 4.49 0.68 -5.25
CA GLU A 111 5.86 0.12 -5.20
C GLU A 111 6.90 1.24 -5.28
N SER A 112 6.75 2.19 -6.21
CA SER A 112 7.63 3.35 -6.32
C SER A 112 7.71 4.17 -5.02
N THR A 113 6.58 4.32 -4.33
CA THR A 113 6.52 5.06 -3.06
C THR A 113 7.13 4.26 -1.92
N ARG A 114 6.97 2.94 -1.91
CA ARG A 114 7.60 2.03 -0.95
C ARG A 114 9.12 1.99 -1.12
N ASP A 115 9.61 1.96 -2.35
CA ASP A 115 11.04 2.00 -2.65
C ASP A 115 11.66 3.35 -2.25
N TRP A 116 10.93 4.45 -2.49
CA TRP A 116 11.31 5.78 -2.01
C TRP A 116 11.31 5.86 -0.48
N LEU A 117 10.26 5.33 0.16
CA LEU A 117 10.10 5.29 1.61
C LEU A 117 10.68 3.98 2.16
N ALA A 118 12.01 3.89 2.14
CA ALA A 118 12.76 2.71 2.58
C ALA A 118 12.16 2.07 3.84
N ASN A 119 11.99 0.75 3.83
CA ASN A 119 11.34 0.01 4.92
C ASN A 119 11.92 0.35 6.31
N THR A 120 13.23 0.61 6.38
CA THR A 120 13.92 1.05 7.59
C THR A 120 13.30 2.32 8.20
N VAL A 121 12.82 3.27 7.39
CA VAL A 121 12.17 4.50 7.88
C VAL A 121 10.86 4.18 8.59
N VAL A 122 10.03 3.33 7.99
CA VAL A 122 8.73 2.93 8.57
C VAL A 122 8.93 2.22 9.92
N VAL A 123 9.89 1.29 9.98
CA VAL A 123 10.25 0.59 11.22
C VAL A 123 10.86 1.54 12.23
N ALA A 124 11.76 2.44 11.80
CA ALA A 124 12.40 3.41 12.67
C ALA A 124 11.39 4.40 13.28
N LEU A 125 10.37 4.81 12.54
CA LEU A 125 9.29 5.65 13.07
C LEU A 125 8.50 4.92 14.17
N ALA A 126 8.09 3.67 13.91
CA ALA A 126 7.31 2.88 14.86
C ALA A 126 8.12 2.54 16.13
N VAL A 127 9.30 1.95 15.95
CA VAL A 127 10.17 1.51 17.06
C VAL A 127 10.79 2.72 17.75
N GLY A 128 11.30 3.69 17.00
CA GLY A 128 11.90 4.90 17.56
C GLY A 128 10.90 5.73 18.35
N GLY A 129 9.65 5.86 17.86
CA GLY A 129 8.59 6.50 18.61
C GLY A 129 8.22 5.74 19.89
N ALA A 130 8.15 4.41 19.84
CA ALA A 130 7.90 3.59 21.04
C ALA A 130 9.02 3.73 22.08
N LEU A 131 10.28 3.72 21.64
CA LEU A 131 11.44 3.95 22.50
C LEU A 131 11.45 5.37 23.07
N ALA A 132 11.11 6.38 22.29
CA ALA A 132 11.01 7.76 22.76
C ALA A 132 9.89 7.92 23.81
N PHE A 133 8.72 7.35 23.56
CA PHE A 133 7.60 7.33 24.50
C PHE A 133 8.00 6.66 25.83
N ALA A 134 8.61 5.47 25.76
CA ALA A 134 9.09 4.75 26.94
C ALA A 134 10.17 5.55 27.67
N GLY A 135 11.14 6.11 26.94
CA GLY A 135 12.21 6.93 27.50
C GLY A 135 11.68 8.13 28.27
N ILE A 136 10.78 8.91 27.67
CA ILE A 136 10.19 10.09 28.32
C ILE A 136 9.39 9.68 29.57
N GLY A 137 8.59 8.62 29.48
CA GLY A 137 7.78 8.17 30.62
C GLY A 137 8.58 7.54 31.76
N LEU A 138 9.75 6.96 31.47
CA LEU A 138 10.63 6.35 32.48
C LEU A 138 11.54 7.37 33.20
N VAL A 139 11.78 8.56 32.62
CA VAL A 139 12.59 9.59 33.28
C VAL A 139 12.03 9.98 34.67
N PRO A 140 10.74 10.30 34.84
CA PRO A 140 10.16 10.56 36.16
C PRO A 140 10.27 9.36 37.12
N VAL A 141 10.16 8.14 36.62
CA VAL A 141 10.31 6.91 37.44
C VAL A 141 11.72 6.80 38.00
N ALA A 142 12.74 7.09 37.18
CA ALA A 142 14.13 7.13 37.63
C ALA A 142 14.40 8.21 38.70
N LEU A 143 13.55 9.24 38.76
CA LEU A 143 13.59 10.32 39.75
C LEU A 143 12.70 10.04 40.98
N GLY A 144 12.07 8.85 41.06
CA GLY A 144 11.23 8.43 42.18
C GLY A 144 9.73 8.78 42.04
N GLY A 145 9.30 9.21 40.86
CA GLY A 145 7.90 9.50 40.54
C GLY A 145 7.15 8.38 39.83
N ALA A 146 5.94 8.69 39.37
CA ALA A 146 5.13 7.81 38.53
C ALA A 146 5.50 7.93 37.03
N PHE A 147 5.14 6.92 36.24
CA PHE A 147 5.31 6.96 34.78
C PHE A 147 4.57 8.15 34.17
N LEU A 148 5.25 8.89 33.28
CA LEU A 148 4.74 10.13 32.66
C LEU A 148 4.36 11.24 33.66
N GLN A 149 4.93 11.23 34.87
CA GLN A 149 4.81 12.34 35.81
C GLN A 149 5.65 13.55 35.34
N TYR A 150 5.09 14.37 34.45
CA TYR A 150 5.80 15.43 33.74
C TYR A 150 6.35 16.55 34.63
N ASP A 151 5.75 16.78 35.82
CA ASP A 151 6.23 17.74 36.81
C ASP A 151 7.64 17.44 37.33
N LEU A 152 8.09 16.18 37.20
CA LEU A 152 9.44 15.76 37.58
C LEU A 152 10.42 15.74 36.41
N LEU A 153 10.01 16.09 35.18
CA LEU A 153 10.98 16.16 34.08
C LEU A 153 11.99 17.30 34.32
N PRO A 154 13.30 17.06 34.16
CA PRO A 154 14.33 18.06 34.40
C PRO A 154 14.45 19.05 33.24
N ILE A 155 13.40 19.86 33.00
CA ILE A 155 13.36 20.90 31.96
C ILE A 155 13.40 22.29 32.62
N PRO A 156 14.60 22.84 32.93
CA PRO A 156 14.73 23.99 33.82
C PRO A 156 14.22 25.34 33.27
N ILE A 157 13.87 25.42 31.99
CA ILE A 157 13.57 26.69 31.28
C ILE A 157 12.10 26.76 30.83
N LEU A 158 11.36 25.66 30.90
CA LEU A 158 10.06 25.50 30.27
C LEU A 158 9.06 24.87 31.24
N ASP A 159 7.74 25.09 31.04
CA ASP A 159 6.69 24.41 31.79
C ASP A 159 6.78 22.89 31.59
N PRO A 160 7.28 22.12 32.58
CA PRO A 160 7.63 20.71 32.36
C PRO A 160 6.41 19.87 31.95
N VAL A 161 5.21 20.25 32.41
CA VAL A 161 3.97 19.56 32.10
C VAL A 161 3.57 19.79 30.66
N LYS A 162 3.51 21.06 30.24
CA LYS A 162 3.15 21.40 28.85
C LYS A 162 4.11 20.77 27.84
N TYR A 163 5.41 20.99 28.02
CA TYR A 163 6.42 20.55 27.06
C TYR A 163 6.71 19.05 27.17
N GLY A 164 6.50 18.45 28.34
CA GLY A 164 6.52 16.99 28.51
C GLY A 164 5.40 16.32 27.71
N MET A 165 4.17 16.83 27.80
CA MET A 165 3.04 16.33 27.00
C MET A 165 3.27 16.52 25.49
N GLU A 166 3.65 17.73 25.07
CA GLU A 166 3.95 18.00 23.65
C GLU A 166 5.10 17.12 23.16
N GLY A 167 6.16 16.95 23.95
CA GLY A 167 7.28 16.07 23.62
C GLY A 167 6.83 14.63 23.37
N VAL A 168 6.05 14.06 24.28
CA VAL A 168 5.52 12.68 24.13
C VAL A 168 4.68 12.54 22.87
N GLU A 169 3.83 13.51 22.56
CA GLU A 169 3.01 13.48 21.36
C GLU A 169 3.84 13.58 20.08
N VAL A 170 4.80 14.50 20.05
CA VAL A 170 5.58 14.84 18.87
C VAL A 170 6.62 13.77 18.54
N VAL A 171 7.40 13.32 19.53
CA VAL A 171 8.51 12.37 19.30
C VAL A 171 8.15 10.93 19.63
N GLY A 172 7.09 10.71 20.40
CA GLY A 172 6.60 9.37 20.71
C GLY A 172 5.43 8.97 19.81
N ILE A 173 4.26 9.56 20.06
CA ILE A 173 2.99 9.08 19.50
C ILE A 173 2.88 9.32 17.99
N ALA A 174 3.23 10.51 17.49
CA ALA A 174 3.12 10.81 16.06
C ALA A 174 3.96 9.86 15.17
N PRO A 175 5.25 9.60 15.47
CA PRO A 175 6.04 8.61 14.74
C PRO A 175 5.46 7.20 14.83
N ILE A 176 4.97 6.76 16.00
CA ILE A 176 4.32 5.45 16.15
C ILE A 176 3.14 5.34 15.19
N VAL A 177 2.23 6.32 15.23
CA VAL A 177 1.00 6.29 14.43
C VAL A 177 1.32 6.36 12.94
N SER A 178 2.21 7.26 12.53
CA SER A 178 2.64 7.35 11.13
C SER A 178 3.29 6.04 10.66
N GLY A 179 4.26 5.52 11.40
CA GLY A 179 4.99 4.29 11.06
C GLY A 179 4.08 3.07 11.00
N VAL A 180 3.19 2.88 11.98
CA VAL A 180 2.24 1.75 12.00
C VAL A 180 1.26 1.84 10.84
N LEU A 181 0.67 3.02 10.57
CA LEU A 181 -0.26 3.18 9.46
C LEU A 181 0.39 2.96 8.10
N MET A 182 1.60 3.51 7.89
CA MET A 182 2.39 3.27 6.68
C MET A 182 2.76 1.79 6.53
N GLY A 183 3.21 1.15 7.61
CA GLY A 183 3.55 -0.26 7.63
C GLY A 183 2.37 -1.15 7.27
N LEU A 184 1.21 -0.93 7.91
CA LEU A 184 -0.02 -1.64 7.61
C LEU A 184 -0.48 -1.41 6.16
N PHE A 185 -0.39 -0.17 5.67
CA PHE A 185 -0.74 0.14 4.28
C PHE A 185 0.09 -0.67 3.28
N PHE A 186 1.42 -0.67 3.41
CA PHE A 186 2.28 -1.45 2.50
C PHE A 186 2.14 -2.97 2.72
N LEU A 187 1.92 -3.41 3.96
CA LEU A 187 1.65 -4.81 4.29
C LEU A 187 0.37 -5.31 3.60
N LEU A 188 -0.68 -4.49 3.54
CA LEU A 188 -1.92 -4.83 2.87
C LEU A 188 -1.77 -4.74 1.34
N ALA A 189 -1.06 -3.72 0.85
CA ALA A 189 -0.89 -3.52 -0.57
C ALA A 189 -0.08 -4.64 -1.26
N ARG A 190 0.84 -5.30 -0.55
CA ARG A 190 1.60 -6.45 -1.08
C ARG A 190 0.73 -7.71 -1.26
N GLY A 191 -0.42 -7.80 -0.56
CA GLY A 191 -1.28 -8.98 -0.52
C GLY A 191 -0.71 -10.13 0.33
N PHE A 192 -1.57 -11.07 0.74
CA PHE A 192 -1.20 -12.21 1.59
C PHE A 192 -0.56 -13.39 0.83
N ASN A 193 -0.34 -13.28 -0.48
CA ASN A 193 0.21 -14.35 -1.33
C ASN A 193 1.75 -14.47 -1.29
N SER A 194 2.41 -13.85 -0.30
CA SER A 194 3.84 -14.03 -0.05
C SER A 194 4.00 -15.03 1.09
N GLU A 195 3.80 -16.31 0.79
CA GLU A 195 4.41 -17.38 1.57
C GLU A 195 5.93 -17.29 1.33
N GLY A 196 6.70 -16.90 2.35
CA GLY A 196 8.15 -17.15 2.35
C GLY A 196 9.10 -15.99 2.71
N SER A 197 8.67 -14.74 2.81
CA SER A 197 9.59 -13.65 3.23
C SER A 197 8.97 -12.75 4.30
N GLY A 198 8.77 -13.32 5.49
CA GLY A 198 8.56 -12.57 6.73
C GLY A 198 9.88 -11.98 7.23
N PHE A 199 9.80 -10.88 7.97
CA PHE A 199 10.95 -10.21 8.59
C PHE A 199 11.77 -11.19 9.45
N GLY A 200 12.95 -11.52 8.96
CA GLY A 200 13.89 -12.46 9.57
C GLY A 200 14.82 -12.95 8.48
N ASN A 201 15.93 -12.25 8.25
CA ASN A 201 16.92 -12.64 7.25
C ASN A 201 17.66 -13.89 7.75
N GLY A 202 17.05 -15.05 7.56
CA GLY A 202 17.70 -16.34 7.53
C GLY A 202 17.47 -16.90 6.14
N SER A 203 18.48 -16.78 5.27
CA SER A 203 18.50 -17.49 4.01
C SER A 203 18.42 -18.98 4.31
N LEU A 204 17.24 -19.58 4.18
CA LEU A 204 17.10 -21.03 4.14
C LEU A 204 17.69 -21.49 2.80
N GLY A 205 18.87 -22.11 2.87
CA GLY A 205 19.40 -22.86 1.73
C GLY A 205 18.43 -23.98 1.35
N GLU A 206 18.40 -24.32 0.06
CA GLU A 206 17.46 -25.26 -0.58
C GLU A 206 17.51 -26.72 -0.08
N ASP A 207 18.21 -27.01 1.03
CA ASP A 207 18.28 -28.33 1.67
C ASP A 207 17.80 -28.39 3.13
N GLY A 208 17.36 -27.26 3.72
CA GLY A 208 16.85 -27.23 5.09
C GLY A 208 17.92 -27.42 6.18
N SER A 209 19.20 -27.25 5.87
CA SER A 209 20.27 -27.19 6.86
C SER A 209 20.68 -25.75 7.18
N ILE A 210 20.95 -25.48 8.47
CA ILE A 210 21.50 -24.20 8.94
C ILE A 210 23.01 -24.27 8.68
N ASP A 211 23.52 -23.50 7.72
CA ASP A 211 24.96 -23.39 7.50
C ASP A 211 25.58 -22.47 8.55
N GLU A 212 26.11 -23.09 9.61
CA GLU A 212 26.78 -22.40 10.73
C GLU A 212 28.25 -22.05 10.44
N THR A 213 28.74 -22.17 9.19
CA THR A 213 30.19 -22.12 8.93
C THR A 213 30.75 -20.87 8.25
N SER A 214 29.94 -19.85 7.93
CA SER A 214 30.46 -18.66 7.23
C SER A 214 31.14 -17.59 8.10
N SER A 215 31.23 -17.75 9.42
CA SER A 215 31.73 -16.70 10.32
C SER A 215 33.11 -16.93 10.96
N LEU A 216 33.83 -18.01 10.60
CA LEU A 216 35.14 -18.32 11.22
C LEU A 216 36.34 -18.36 10.28
N GLU A 217 36.16 -18.16 8.96
CA GLU A 217 37.30 -18.17 8.01
C GLU A 217 37.76 -16.78 7.54
N GLU A 218 37.03 -15.70 7.85
CA GLU A 218 37.43 -14.35 7.42
C GLU A 218 38.42 -13.65 8.38
N ASP A 219 38.53 -14.10 9.64
CA ASP A 219 39.44 -13.53 10.66
C ASP A 219 40.81 -14.24 10.79
N ALA A 220 41.05 -15.34 10.05
CA ALA A 220 42.29 -16.10 10.14
C ALA A 220 43.34 -15.76 9.05
N ALA A 221 43.01 -14.89 8.09
CA ALA A 221 43.88 -14.58 6.95
C ALA A 221 44.79 -13.35 7.16
N ASP A 222 44.68 -12.60 8.26
CA ASP A 222 45.44 -11.34 8.48
C ASP A 222 46.48 -11.41 9.63
N ALA A 223 46.93 -12.61 10.01
CA ALA A 223 47.97 -12.78 11.03
C ALA A 223 49.18 -13.56 10.48
N GLY A 224 49.86 -13.00 9.48
CA GLY A 224 51.05 -13.63 8.91
C GLY A 224 51.87 -12.75 7.99
N GLY A 225 52.50 -11.70 8.51
CA GLY A 225 53.49 -10.94 7.74
C GLY A 225 53.99 -9.65 8.40
N ASP A 226 54.98 -9.74 9.29
CA ASP A 226 56.25 -9.00 9.27
C ASP A 226 56.91 -9.02 10.66
N ARG A 227 58.05 -9.71 10.75
CA ARG A 227 59.30 -9.35 11.46
C ARG A 227 60.24 -10.56 11.56
#